data_AF-Q19FY9-F1
#
_entry.id   AF-Q19FY9-F1
#
_cell.length_a   1.000
_cell.length_b   1.000
_cell.length_c   1.000
_cell.angle_alpha   90.00
_cell.angle_beta   90.00
_cell.angle_gamma   90.00
#
_symmetry.space_group_name_H-M   'P 1'
#
loop_
_entity.id
_entity.type
_entity.pdbx_description
1 polymer ?
#
loop_
_entity_poly.entity_id
_entity_poly.type
_entity_poly.pdbx_seq_one_letter_code
_entity_poly.pdbx_strand_id
1 'polypeptide(L)'
;LRYLGIDSFSLRGIAAIISKLRFLQTLDADDYYYPIEETIDLRKLTSLRHVIGKFVGELLIGDAANLQTLRSICFDSWNKLKPELLINLRDLEIYDKYKSKERRVSVSWASLTKLRNLRVLRLMANNGFSLKSEEAVRSMDVISSSLESVTLVRITFEEDPMPFLQKMPRLEDLILETCDYSGG
;
A
#
# COMPACT_ATOMS: atom_id res chain seq x y z
N LEU A 1 19.69 17.21 3.29
CA LEU A 1 19.34 15.90 3.85
C LEU A 1 18.52 15.13 2.82
N ARG A 2 18.84 13.86 2.55
CA ARG A 2 18.14 13.00 1.56
C ARG A 2 17.39 11.82 2.21
N TYR A 3 17.85 11.35 3.37
CA TYR A 3 17.24 10.28 4.13
C TYR A 3 16.92 10.78 5.54
N LEU A 4 15.75 10.44 6.06
CA LEU A 4 15.33 10.69 7.42
C LEU A 4 14.71 9.41 7.96
N GLY A 5 15.44 8.76 8.88
CA GLY A 5 14.90 7.72 9.74
C GLY A 5 14.47 8.35 11.06
N ILE A 6 13.25 8.07 11.50
CA ILE A 6 12.69 8.63 12.74
C ILE A 6 11.63 7.68 13.27
N ASP A 7 11.55 7.45 14.58
CA ASP A 7 10.43 6.67 15.12
C ASP A 7 9.09 7.39 14.91
N SER A 8 8.01 6.62 14.90
CA SER A 8 6.68 7.16 14.62
C SER A 8 6.18 8.15 15.68
N PHE A 9 6.64 8.02 16.94
CA PHE A 9 6.28 8.93 18.03
C PHE A 9 6.90 10.32 17.80
N SER A 10 8.18 10.35 17.46
CA SER A 10 8.94 11.56 17.15
C SER A 10 8.41 12.25 15.89
N LEU A 11 7.94 11.50 14.89
CA LEU A 11 7.32 12.05 13.68
C LEU A 11 6.14 12.98 14.00
N ARG A 12 5.32 12.64 15.01
CA ARG A 12 4.16 13.43 15.46
C ARG A 12 4.58 14.83 15.90
N GLY A 13 5.68 14.93 16.64
CA GLY A 13 6.19 16.18 17.17
C GLY A 13 6.86 17.08 16.13
N ILE A 14 7.39 16.50 15.04
CA ILE A 14 8.23 17.23 14.09
C ILE A 14 7.66 17.33 12.66
N ALA A 15 6.42 16.90 12.41
CA ALA A 15 5.79 16.95 11.08
C ALA A 15 5.90 18.34 10.41
N ALA A 16 5.74 19.41 11.19
CA ALA A 16 5.91 20.78 10.71
C ALA A 16 7.34 21.08 10.21
N ILE A 17 8.35 20.52 10.87
CA ILE A 17 9.77 20.67 10.51
C ILE A 17 10.10 19.85 9.27
N ILE A 18 9.54 18.64 9.15
CA ILE A 18 9.74 17.74 8.00
C ILE A 18 9.33 18.44 6.71
N SER A 19 8.25 19.23 6.72
CA SER A 19 7.78 19.97 5.55
C SER A 19 8.81 20.94 4.94
N LYS A 20 9.89 21.27 5.68
CA LYS A 20 11.00 22.11 5.21
C LYS A 20 12.09 21.32 4.44
N LEU A 21 12.08 19.99 4.52
CA LEU A 21 13.09 19.11 3.94
C LEU A 21 12.82 18.83 2.45
N ARG A 22 12.85 19.87 1.60
CA ARG A 22 12.46 19.78 0.17
C ARG A 22 13.27 18.76 -0.67
N PHE A 23 14.47 18.42 -0.21
CA PHE A 23 15.36 17.45 -0.86
C PHE A 23 15.28 16.04 -0.25
N LEU A 24 14.35 15.81 0.69
CA LEU A 24 14.15 14.50 1.28
C LEU A 24 13.64 13.53 0.22
N GLN A 25 14.29 12.37 0.13
CA GLN A 25 13.99 11.30 -0.80
C GLN A 25 13.40 10.08 -0.08
N THR A 26 13.87 9.80 1.13
CA THR A 26 13.36 8.70 1.96
C THR A 26 12.93 9.24 3.31
N LEU A 27 11.66 9.01 3.64
CA LEU A 27 11.13 9.10 4.99
C LEU A 27 10.89 7.67 5.47
N ASP A 28 11.61 7.30 6.52
CA ASP A 28 11.51 5.99 7.16
C ASP A 28 11.05 6.21 8.60
N ALA A 29 9.79 5.90 8.84
CA ALA A 29 9.12 6.01 10.11
C ALA A 29 8.49 4.69 10.56
N ASP A 30 9.14 3.58 10.19
CA ASP A 30 8.72 2.26 10.64
C ASP A 30 8.98 2.09 12.13
N ASP A 31 7.91 1.75 12.83
CA ASP A 31 7.93 1.47 14.25
C ASP A 31 7.03 0.27 14.49
N TYR A 32 7.56 -0.74 15.17
CA TYR A 32 6.83 -1.98 15.38
C TYR A 32 5.56 -1.78 16.22
N TYR A 33 5.59 -0.89 17.22
CA TYR A 33 4.55 -0.77 18.23
C TYR A 33 3.60 0.40 18.01
N TYR A 34 4.08 1.48 17.40
CA TYR A 34 3.36 2.74 17.39
C TYR A 34 2.91 3.13 15.97
N PRO A 35 1.61 2.94 15.63
CA PRO A 35 1.08 3.49 14.40
C PRO A 35 1.07 5.02 14.43
N ILE A 36 1.18 5.64 13.26
CA ILE A 36 1.03 7.08 13.04
C ILE A 36 -0.45 7.33 12.78
N GLU A 37 -1.17 7.83 13.78
CA GLU A 37 -2.64 8.05 13.68
C GLU A 37 -2.97 9.47 13.21
N GLU A 38 -2.00 10.37 13.24
CA GLU A 38 -2.09 11.76 12.82
C GLU A 38 -2.09 11.92 11.30
N THR A 39 -2.65 13.04 10.85
CA THR A 39 -2.50 13.46 9.45
C THR A 39 -1.07 13.91 9.19
N ILE A 40 -0.41 13.26 8.25
CA ILE A 40 0.95 13.61 7.80
C ILE A 40 0.87 14.27 6.43
N ASP A 41 1.28 15.54 6.35
CA ASP A 41 1.32 16.30 5.11
C ASP A 41 2.72 16.26 4.48
N LEU A 42 2.85 15.46 3.43
CA LEU A 42 4.08 15.28 2.65
C LEU A 42 4.04 16.02 1.31
N ARG A 43 3.00 16.81 1.02
CA ARG A 43 2.81 17.47 -0.30
C ARG A 43 3.95 18.42 -0.67
N LYS A 44 4.64 18.99 0.32
CA LYS A 44 5.79 19.88 0.13
C LYS A 44 7.10 19.13 -0.16
N LEU A 45 7.13 17.81 -0.02
CA LEU A 45 8.31 16.97 -0.25
C LEU A 45 8.35 16.49 -1.69
N THR A 46 8.69 17.38 -2.60
CA THR A 46 8.65 17.12 -4.06
C THR A 46 9.68 16.10 -4.54
N SER A 47 10.75 15.88 -3.77
CA SER A 47 11.81 14.91 -4.08
C SER A 47 11.57 13.51 -3.51
N LEU A 48 10.45 13.30 -2.80
CA LEU A 48 10.20 12.09 -2.05
C LEU A 48 9.97 10.89 -2.98
N ARG A 49 10.67 9.79 -2.68
CA ARG A 49 10.64 8.54 -3.44
C ARG A 49 10.22 7.37 -2.59
N HIS A 50 10.56 7.38 -1.31
CA HIS A 50 10.31 6.27 -0.41
C HIS A 50 9.66 6.80 0.86
N VAL A 51 8.49 6.22 1.18
CA VAL A 51 7.76 6.46 2.42
C VAL A 51 7.52 5.10 3.04
N ILE A 52 8.10 4.90 4.22
CA ILE A 52 8.03 3.66 5.00
C ILE A 52 7.57 4.07 6.39
N GLY A 53 6.64 3.32 6.97
CA GLY A 53 6.10 3.61 8.30
C GLY A 53 4.73 3.02 8.49
N LYS A 54 4.15 3.08 9.68
CA LYS A 54 2.80 2.53 9.96
C LYS A 54 1.73 3.62 9.91
N PHE A 55 1.36 4.06 8.71
CA PHE A 55 0.43 5.18 8.53
C PHE A 55 -1.03 4.73 8.70
N VAL A 56 -1.65 5.06 9.83
CA VAL A 56 -3.09 4.86 10.10
C VAL A 56 -3.89 6.13 9.84
N GLY A 57 -3.33 7.28 10.19
CA GLY A 57 -3.89 8.59 9.91
C GLY A 57 -3.81 8.94 8.43
N GLU A 58 -4.39 10.08 8.07
CA GLU A 58 -4.40 10.51 6.67
C GLU A 58 -2.99 10.85 6.19
N LEU A 59 -2.62 10.30 5.04
CA LEU A 59 -1.35 10.58 4.40
C LEU A 59 -1.59 11.49 3.20
N LEU A 60 -1.21 12.76 3.29
CA LEU A 60 -1.38 13.71 2.18
C LEU A 60 -0.11 13.70 1.34
N ILE A 61 -0.19 12.99 0.22
CA ILE A 61 0.85 12.94 -0.79
C ILE A 61 0.46 13.91 -1.90
N GLY A 62 1.39 14.76 -2.34
CA GLY A 62 1.12 15.74 -3.41
C GLY A 62 1.02 15.07 -4.77
N ASP A 63 1.34 15.82 -5.83
CA ASP A 63 1.63 15.25 -7.16
C ASP A 63 2.97 14.49 -7.10
N ALA A 64 3.06 13.48 -6.22
CA ALA A 64 4.26 12.70 -5.95
C ALA A 64 4.48 11.70 -7.08
N ALA A 65 4.60 12.22 -8.29
CA ALA A 65 5.04 11.51 -9.47
C ALA A 65 6.37 10.79 -9.22
N ASN A 66 7.18 11.20 -8.24
CA ASN A 66 8.45 10.55 -7.92
C ASN A 66 8.36 9.40 -6.91
N LEU A 67 7.19 9.15 -6.31
CA LEU A 67 7.04 8.11 -5.29
C LEU A 67 7.17 6.73 -5.92
N GLN A 68 8.13 5.96 -5.41
CA GLN A 68 8.47 4.61 -5.88
C GLN A 68 8.11 3.55 -4.85
N THR A 69 8.16 3.91 -3.57
CA THR A 69 7.91 2.99 -2.45
C THR A 69 6.95 3.63 -1.47
N LEU A 70 5.85 2.93 -1.18
CA LEU A 70 4.91 3.26 -0.13
C LEU A 70 4.66 1.99 0.69
N ARG A 71 5.26 1.91 1.87
CA ARG A 71 5.14 0.73 2.73
C ARG A 71 4.31 1.02 3.96
N SER A 72 3.55 0.01 4.37
CA SER A 72 2.75 0.00 5.59
C SER A 72 1.77 1.20 5.69
N ILE A 73 1.00 1.43 4.63
CA ILE A 73 -0.17 2.32 4.67
C ILE A 73 -1.43 1.54 5.07
N CYS A 74 -2.24 2.09 5.98
CA CYS A 74 -3.49 1.44 6.34
C CYS A 74 -4.49 1.53 5.17
N PHE A 75 -5.38 0.55 5.12
CA PHE A 75 -6.40 0.48 4.09
C PHE A 75 -7.24 1.77 3.96
N ASP A 76 -7.74 2.30 5.08
CA ASP A 76 -8.61 3.49 5.07
C ASP A 76 -7.89 4.71 4.50
N SER A 77 -6.59 4.83 4.77
CA SER A 77 -5.75 5.90 4.22
C SER A 77 -5.42 5.68 2.75
N TRP A 78 -5.20 4.43 2.32
CA TRP A 78 -5.02 4.10 0.91
C TRP A 78 -6.23 4.52 0.07
N ASN A 79 -7.45 4.24 0.53
CA ASN A 79 -8.67 4.59 -0.19
C ASN A 79 -8.94 6.10 -0.30
N LYS A 80 -8.30 6.91 0.56
CA LYS A 80 -8.36 8.38 0.47
C LYS A 80 -7.33 8.96 -0.50
N LEU A 81 -6.31 8.17 -0.88
CA LEU A 81 -5.38 8.56 -1.91
C LEU A 81 -6.02 8.43 -3.30
N LYS A 82 -5.37 9.04 -4.30
CA LYS A 82 -5.68 8.85 -5.71
C LYS A 82 -4.61 7.96 -6.34
N PRO A 83 -4.80 6.62 -6.41
CA PRO A 83 -3.79 5.71 -6.94
C PRO A 83 -3.32 6.06 -8.35
N GLU A 84 -4.19 6.66 -9.17
CA GLU A 84 -3.85 7.17 -10.51
C GLU A 84 -2.70 8.21 -10.54
N LEU A 85 -2.43 8.91 -9.45
CA LEU A 85 -1.33 9.88 -9.37
C LEU A 85 0.02 9.23 -9.01
N LEU A 86 -0.01 8.00 -8.51
CA LEU A 86 1.16 7.25 -8.05
C LEU A 86 1.77 6.42 -9.21
N ILE A 87 1.92 7.04 -10.37
CA ILE A 87 2.28 6.35 -11.63
C ILE A 87 3.64 5.66 -11.59
N ASN A 88 4.57 6.12 -10.74
CA ASN A 88 5.92 5.55 -10.61
C ASN A 88 6.07 4.63 -9.41
N LEU A 89 4.97 4.30 -8.72
CA LEU A 89 4.98 3.39 -7.59
C LEU A 89 5.35 1.98 -8.06
N ARG A 90 6.36 1.39 -7.42
CA ARG A 90 6.91 0.07 -7.72
C ARG A 90 6.73 -0.91 -6.57
N ASP A 91 6.65 -0.40 -5.35
CA ASP A 91 6.56 -1.19 -4.14
C ASP A 91 5.48 -0.61 -3.23
N LEU A 92 4.45 -1.42 -2.99
CA LEU A 92 3.29 -1.07 -2.20
C LEU A 92 3.04 -2.13 -1.14
N GLU A 93 2.87 -1.67 0.10
CA GLU A 93 2.33 -2.49 1.18
C GLU A 93 1.15 -1.80 1.84
N ILE A 94 0.01 -2.48 1.80
CA ILE A 94 -1.22 -2.06 2.45
C ILE A 94 -1.50 -3.03 3.59
N TYR A 95 -1.87 -2.52 4.75
CA TYR A 95 -2.29 -3.33 5.88
C TYR A 95 -3.63 -2.88 6.46
N ASP A 96 -4.32 -3.80 7.13
CA ASP A 96 -5.56 -3.52 7.85
C ASP A 96 -5.31 -3.20 9.33
N LYS A 97 -6.07 -2.23 9.87
CA LYS A 97 -5.95 -1.81 11.27
C LYS A 97 -6.59 -2.85 12.18
N TYR A 98 -5.88 -3.20 13.25
CA TYR A 98 -6.27 -4.16 14.30
C TYR A 98 -7.64 -3.93 15.00
N LYS A 99 -8.34 -2.81 14.75
CA LYS A 99 -9.47 -2.35 15.58
C LYS A 99 -10.78 -2.01 14.83
N SER A 100 -10.86 -2.15 13.51
CA SER A 100 -12.10 -1.89 12.76
C SER A 100 -13.09 -3.06 12.94
N LYS A 101 -13.82 -3.07 14.06
CA LYS A 101 -14.88 -4.06 14.33
C LYS A 101 -16.10 -3.95 13.40
N GLU A 102 -16.14 -2.94 12.52
CA GLU A 102 -17.40 -2.52 11.91
C GLU A 102 -17.49 -2.66 10.39
N ARG A 103 -16.39 -2.89 9.65
CA ARG A 103 -16.48 -3.05 8.18
C ARG A 103 -15.46 -4.05 7.66
N ARG A 104 -15.94 -5.08 6.96
CA ARG A 104 -15.12 -5.80 5.97
C ARG A 104 -14.76 -4.77 4.91
N VAL A 105 -13.53 -4.28 4.93
CA VAL A 105 -13.07 -3.33 3.92
C VAL A 105 -12.38 -4.11 2.80
N SER A 106 -12.84 -3.93 1.57
CA SER A 106 -12.38 -4.69 0.41
C SER A 106 -11.52 -3.82 -0.50
N VAL A 107 -10.26 -4.22 -0.77
CA VAL A 107 -9.48 -3.60 -1.87
C VAL A 107 -10.00 -4.28 -3.12
N SER A 108 -10.50 -3.49 -4.08
CA SER A 108 -10.73 -4.02 -5.41
C SER A 108 -9.40 -4.06 -6.17
N TRP A 109 -9.15 -5.17 -6.88
CA TRP A 109 -8.03 -5.24 -7.84
C TRP A 109 -8.05 -4.06 -8.83
N ALA A 110 -9.24 -3.54 -9.17
CA ALA A 110 -9.42 -2.38 -10.04
C ALA A 110 -8.77 -1.09 -9.49
N SER A 111 -8.65 -0.91 -8.18
CA SER A 111 -7.92 0.24 -7.62
C SER A 111 -6.41 0.13 -7.85
N LEU A 112 -5.91 -1.11 -7.85
CA LEU A 112 -4.52 -1.44 -8.14
C LEU A 112 -4.24 -1.38 -9.66
N THR A 113 -5.26 -1.53 -10.53
CA THR A 113 -5.07 -1.53 -12.00
C THR A 113 -4.47 -0.28 -12.59
N LYS A 114 -4.51 0.79 -11.83
CA LYS A 114 -3.95 2.09 -12.19
C LYS A 114 -2.42 2.15 -11.98
N LEU A 115 -1.85 1.25 -11.18
CA LEU A 115 -0.43 1.24 -10.79
C LEU A 115 0.42 0.44 -11.78
N ARG A 116 0.63 1.00 -12.98
CA ARG A 116 1.25 0.29 -14.12
C ARG A 116 2.70 -0.16 -13.90
N ASN A 117 3.41 0.50 -12.99
CA ASN A 117 4.82 0.21 -12.69
C ASN A 117 5.01 -0.62 -11.41
N LEU A 118 3.91 -1.11 -10.81
CA LEU A 118 3.96 -1.86 -9.58
C LEU A 118 4.61 -3.22 -9.81
N ARG A 119 5.65 -3.51 -9.02
CA ARG A 119 6.42 -4.77 -9.07
C ARG A 119 6.18 -5.61 -7.84
N VAL A 120 6.10 -4.97 -6.67
CA VAL A 120 5.92 -5.64 -5.38
C VAL A 120 4.62 -5.17 -4.76
N LEU A 121 3.75 -6.12 -4.47
CA LEU A 121 2.50 -5.90 -3.74
C LEU A 121 2.46 -6.76 -2.49
N ARG A 122 2.27 -6.11 -1.34
CA ARG A 122 2.06 -6.78 -0.05
C ARG A 122 0.73 -6.34 0.53
N LEU A 123 -0.17 -7.29 0.78
CA LEU A 123 -1.46 -7.06 1.41
C LEU A 123 -1.53 -7.86 2.71
N MET A 124 -1.70 -7.16 3.82
CA MET A 124 -1.81 -7.77 5.14
C MET A 124 -3.14 -7.45 5.80
N ALA A 125 -3.93 -8.46 6.07
CA ALA A 125 -5.17 -8.32 6.81
C ALA A 125 -5.01 -8.75 8.26
N ASN A 126 -5.81 -8.20 9.17
CA ASN A 126 -5.86 -8.67 10.55
C ASN A 126 -7.19 -9.35 10.89
N ASN A 127 -8.31 -8.93 10.27
CA ASN A 127 -9.64 -9.51 10.48
C ASN A 127 -10.42 -9.69 9.16
N GLY A 128 -10.43 -10.91 8.61
CA GLY A 128 -11.41 -11.34 7.59
C GLY A 128 -11.52 -10.41 6.39
N PHE A 129 -10.39 -10.21 5.69
CA PHE A 129 -10.34 -9.39 4.49
C PHE A 129 -10.82 -10.20 3.29
N SER A 130 -11.86 -9.70 2.62
CA SER A 130 -12.36 -10.27 1.38
C SER A 130 -11.79 -9.49 0.20
N LEU A 131 -11.00 -10.19 -0.61
CA LEU A 131 -10.44 -9.65 -1.83
C LEU A 131 -11.40 -9.99 -2.97
N LYS A 132 -12.25 -9.02 -3.34
CA LYS A 132 -13.29 -9.24 -4.35
C LYS A 132 -12.70 -9.32 -5.75
N SER A 133 -12.93 -10.46 -6.38
CA SER A 133 -12.75 -10.71 -7.81
C SER A 133 -14.01 -10.22 -8.55
N GLU A 134 -14.32 -8.92 -8.51
CA GLU A 134 -15.33 -8.40 -9.44
C GLU A 134 -14.78 -8.53 -10.85
N GLU A 135 -15.48 -9.22 -11.76
CA GLU A 135 -15.56 -9.17 -13.25
C GLU A 135 -14.41 -8.49 -14.05
N ALA A 136 -13.20 -8.46 -13.50
CA ALA A 136 -12.09 -7.64 -13.96
C ALA A 136 -11.31 -8.31 -15.10
N VAL A 137 -11.87 -9.40 -15.64
CA VAL A 137 -11.34 -10.19 -16.76
C VAL A 137 -11.24 -9.38 -18.06
N ARG A 138 -11.81 -8.17 -18.15
CA ARG A 138 -11.75 -7.34 -19.37
C ARG A 138 -10.78 -6.14 -19.33
N SER A 139 -10.22 -5.78 -18.17
CA SER A 139 -9.29 -4.63 -18.04
C SER A 139 -7.98 -5.00 -17.32
N MET A 140 -7.59 -6.27 -17.39
CA MET A 140 -6.49 -6.87 -16.63
C MET A 140 -5.11 -6.79 -17.27
N ASP A 141 -4.97 -6.24 -18.48
CA ASP A 141 -3.67 -6.16 -19.18
C ASP A 141 -2.68 -5.17 -18.52
N VAL A 142 -3.14 -4.35 -17.57
CA VAL A 142 -2.43 -3.12 -17.18
C VAL A 142 -1.49 -3.27 -15.95
N ILE A 143 -1.82 -4.05 -14.90
CA ILE A 143 -0.85 -4.36 -13.81
C ILE A 143 -0.15 -5.69 -14.01
N SER A 144 -0.88 -6.66 -14.60
CA SER A 144 -0.40 -8.04 -14.71
C SER A 144 0.97 -8.11 -15.39
N SER A 145 1.25 -7.16 -16.29
CA SER A 145 2.48 -7.08 -17.06
C SER A 145 3.73 -6.66 -16.28
N SER A 146 3.62 -6.05 -15.08
CA SER A 146 4.76 -5.54 -14.32
C SER A 146 4.95 -6.14 -12.94
N LEU A 147 3.95 -6.85 -12.40
CA LEU A 147 4.02 -7.42 -11.06
C LEU A 147 4.97 -8.63 -11.03
N GLU A 148 5.95 -8.55 -10.14
CA GLU A 148 7.04 -9.51 -9.95
C GLU A 148 6.86 -10.32 -8.65
N SER A 149 6.31 -9.70 -7.59
CA SER A 149 6.09 -10.33 -6.30
C SER A 149 4.76 -9.93 -5.67
N VAL A 150 4.04 -10.94 -5.16
CA VAL A 150 2.78 -10.80 -4.44
C VAL A 150 2.89 -11.52 -3.09
N THR A 151 2.65 -10.80 -2.01
CA THR A 151 2.49 -11.37 -0.66
C THR A 151 1.11 -11.05 -0.13
N LEU A 152 0.37 -12.09 0.23
CA LEU A 152 -0.96 -12.01 0.81
C LEU A 152 -0.89 -12.66 2.19
N VAL A 153 -1.20 -11.88 3.22
CA VAL A 153 -1.16 -12.34 4.62
C VAL A 153 -2.55 -12.20 5.22
N ARG A 154 -3.09 -13.30 5.75
CA ARG A 154 -4.38 -13.37 6.47
C ARG A 154 -5.58 -12.93 5.62
N ILE A 155 -5.50 -13.18 4.32
CA ILE A 155 -6.55 -12.86 3.34
C ILE A 155 -7.55 -14.01 3.26
N THR A 156 -8.85 -13.69 3.20
CA THR A 156 -9.93 -14.65 2.89
C THR A 156 -10.35 -14.48 1.44
N PHE A 157 -10.24 -15.55 0.66
CA PHE A 157 -10.65 -15.59 -0.74
C PHE A 157 -12.09 -16.10 -0.85
N GLU A 158 -12.98 -15.29 -1.43
CA GLU A 158 -14.35 -15.71 -1.76
C GLU A 158 -14.40 -16.56 -3.05
N GLU A 159 -13.46 -16.31 -3.97
CA GLU A 159 -13.29 -17.02 -5.25
C GLU A 159 -11.86 -17.55 -5.35
N ASP A 160 -11.64 -18.57 -6.19
CA ASP A 160 -10.29 -19.09 -6.45
C ASP A 160 -9.41 -17.97 -7.08
N PRO A 161 -8.32 -17.54 -6.42
CA PRO A 161 -7.45 -16.49 -6.95
C PRO A 161 -6.49 -17.01 -8.03
N MET A 162 -6.30 -18.32 -8.18
CA MET A 162 -5.29 -18.91 -9.08
C MET A 162 -5.52 -18.59 -10.56
N PRO A 163 -6.75 -18.63 -11.12
CA PRO A 163 -7.01 -18.23 -12.50
C PRO A 163 -6.60 -16.78 -12.82
N PHE A 164 -6.51 -15.93 -11.79
CA PHE A 164 -6.05 -14.56 -11.90
C PHE A 164 -4.53 -14.47 -11.75
N LEU A 165 -3.96 -15.03 -10.67
CA LEU A 165 -2.54 -14.93 -10.37
C LEU A 165 -1.66 -15.59 -11.45
N GLN A 166 -2.12 -16.70 -12.04
CA GLN A 166 -1.40 -17.40 -13.12
C GLN A 166 -1.32 -16.60 -14.42
N LYS A 167 -2.14 -15.56 -14.61
CA LYS A 167 -2.12 -14.71 -15.81
C LYS A 167 -1.06 -13.60 -15.74
N MET A 168 -0.32 -13.48 -14.64
CA MET A 168 0.72 -12.47 -14.49
C MET A 168 2.03 -12.96 -15.11
N PRO A 169 2.43 -12.45 -16.31
CA PRO A 169 3.59 -12.98 -17.04
C PRO A 169 4.95 -12.80 -16.34
N ARG A 170 5.05 -11.91 -15.35
CA ARG A 170 6.30 -11.60 -14.64
C ARG A 170 6.31 -12.04 -13.17
N LEU A 171 5.25 -12.68 -12.69
CA LEU A 171 5.16 -13.08 -11.29
C LEU A 171 6.17 -14.19 -11.00
N GLU A 172 7.17 -13.87 -10.19
CA GLU A 172 8.22 -14.79 -9.75
C GLU A 172 7.93 -15.30 -8.33
N ASP A 173 7.46 -14.40 -7.46
CA ASP A 173 7.20 -14.71 -6.06
C ASP A 173 5.70 -14.60 -5.73
N LEU A 174 5.11 -15.70 -5.27
CA LEU A 174 3.78 -15.73 -4.66
C LEU A 174 3.87 -16.29 -3.24
N ILE A 175 3.57 -15.45 -2.26
CA ILE A 175 3.58 -15.81 -0.84
C ILE A 175 2.16 -15.68 -0.30
N LEU A 176 1.61 -16.79 0.20
CA LEU A 176 0.32 -16.84 0.87
C LEU A 176 0.55 -17.28 2.32
N GLU A 177 0.29 -16.38 3.28
CA GLU A 177 0.53 -16.64 4.71
C GLU A 177 -0.79 -16.57 5.48
N THR A 178 -1.19 -17.68 6.11
CA THR A 178 -2.44 -17.73 6.92
C THR A 178 -3.68 -17.31 6.13
N CYS A 179 -3.74 -17.60 4.82
CA CYS A 179 -4.91 -17.28 3.99
C CYS A 179 -5.96 -18.39 4.04
N ASP A 180 -7.23 -18.01 3.95
CA ASP A 180 -8.38 -18.91 3.97
C ASP A 180 -9.15 -18.83 2.63
N TYR A 181 -9.82 -19.92 2.25
CA TYR A 181 -10.73 -19.97 1.11
C TYR A 181 -12.14 -20.33 1.59
N SER A 182 -13.13 -19.48 1.28
CA SER A 182 -14.51 -19.66 1.72
C SER A 182 -15.47 -20.09 0.61
N GLY A 183 -14.99 -20.33 -0.62
CA GLY A 183 -15.81 -20.62 -1.80
C GLY A 183 -16.28 -22.07 -1.95
N GLY A 184 -16.52 -22.78 -0.83
CA GLY A 184 -17.03 -24.17 -0.80
C GLY A 184 -18.53 -24.25 -0.57
#